data_AF-A0AAE2WD33-F1
#
_entry.id   AF-A0AAE2WD33-F1
#
_cell.length_a   1.000
_cell.length_b   1.000
_cell.length_c   1.000
_cell.angle_alpha   90.00
_cell.angle_beta   90.00
_cell.angle_gamma   90.00
#
_symmetry.space_group_name_H-M   'P 1'
#
loop_
_entity.id
_entity.type
_entity.pdbx_description
1 polymer ?
#
loop_
_entity_poly.entity_id
_entity_poly.type
_entity_poly.pdbx_seq_one_letter_code
_entity_poly.pdbx_strand_id
1 'polypeptide(L)'
;MYSEHKATFIENWPKELLDLSFLSEGFELHERDVIAIGANTHDFMNARGLLEKPLYSAQLREDIEYALSVLNKPIFLRFGGVSYHDDTRPRLETVDGVIEQLAVSNRRVASYLWDCLQSSTPVWLYLREWRDIPRWGEFRCFIKEGKVIGVSQYHCLEYFPFIKEKENEIRLQLIAFLQKLLPVLHVDSVVADVAITYQDSEFATTLIELNPFIQRTDACLFSWVNGGDFNGRIRINLSDADAQAEKQRRPYLL
;
A
#
# COMPACT_ATOMS: atom_id res chain seq x y z
N MET A 1 0.23 -4.85 -16.62
CA MET A 1 1.20 -4.09 -15.81
C MET A 1 0.89 -4.14 -14.31
N TYR A 2 -0.39 -4.02 -13.89
CA TYR A 2 -0.79 -4.31 -12.50
C TYR A 2 -1.35 -5.73 -12.36
N SER A 3 -2.30 -6.09 -13.22
CA SER A 3 -2.99 -7.39 -13.27
C SER A 3 -2.07 -8.60 -13.43
N GLU A 4 -0.91 -8.42 -14.07
CA GLU A 4 0.17 -9.42 -14.15
C GLU A 4 0.72 -9.80 -12.77
N HIS A 5 0.54 -8.92 -11.78
CA HIS A 5 0.95 -9.07 -10.40
C HIS A 5 -0.23 -9.17 -9.44
N LYS A 6 -1.42 -9.59 -9.92
CA LYS A 6 -2.64 -9.71 -9.09
C LYS A 6 -2.47 -10.55 -7.82
N ALA A 7 -1.49 -11.45 -7.79
CA ALA A 7 -1.15 -12.20 -6.58
C ALA A 7 -0.78 -11.28 -5.40
N THR A 8 -0.36 -10.03 -5.63
CA THR A 8 -0.09 -9.07 -4.55
C THR A 8 -1.33 -8.32 -4.08
N PHE A 9 -2.48 -8.45 -4.76
CA PHE A 9 -3.72 -7.76 -4.38
C PHE A 9 -4.38 -8.45 -3.19
N ILE A 10 -4.99 -7.66 -2.31
CA ILE A 10 -5.54 -8.12 -1.01
C ILE A 10 -6.56 -9.26 -1.18
N GLU A 11 -7.40 -9.20 -2.22
CA GLU A 11 -8.41 -10.23 -2.52
C GLU A 11 -7.81 -11.61 -2.83
N ASN A 12 -6.51 -11.67 -3.12
CA ASN A 12 -5.78 -12.90 -3.41
C ASN A 12 -4.91 -13.36 -2.23
N TRP A 13 -4.96 -12.68 -1.08
CA TRP A 13 -4.17 -13.05 0.09
C TRP A 13 -4.84 -14.22 0.85
N PRO A 14 -4.06 -15.22 1.29
CA PRO A 14 -4.58 -16.25 2.18
C PRO A 14 -4.97 -15.66 3.54
N LYS A 15 -5.87 -16.34 4.25
CA LYS A 15 -6.39 -15.86 5.54
C LYS A 15 -5.26 -15.60 6.55
N GLU A 16 -4.28 -16.49 6.60
CA GLU A 16 -3.14 -16.40 7.51
C GLU A 16 -2.28 -15.16 7.24
N LEU A 17 -2.26 -14.67 6.00
CA LEU A 17 -1.60 -13.41 5.63
C LEU A 17 -2.46 -12.20 6.01
N LEU A 18 -3.78 -12.28 5.81
CA LEU A 18 -4.73 -11.24 6.24
C LEU A 18 -4.70 -11.04 7.76
N ASP A 19 -4.52 -12.12 8.54
CA ASP A 19 -4.39 -12.08 10.01
C ASP A 19 -3.14 -11.30 10.49
N LEU A 20 -2.15 -11.08 9.61
CA LEU A 20 -0.97 -10.26 9.89
C LEU A 20 -1.13 -8.79 9.46
N SER A 21 -2.26 -8.44 8.81
CA SER A 21 -2.52 -7.13 8.25
C SER A 21 -3.56 -6.35 9.08
N PHE A 22 -4.06 -5.26 8.50
CA PHE A 22 -5.12 -4.44 9.06
C PHE A 22 -6.46 -5.11 8.87
N LEU A 23 -7.34 -5.02 9.87
CA LEU A 23 -8.73 -5.42 9.70
C LEU A 23 -9.32 -4.67 8.50
N SER A 24 -9.86 -5.38 7.53
CA SER A 24 -10.37 -4.81 6.29
C SER A 24 -11.64 -5.53 5.89
N GLU A 25 -12.63 -4.78 5.42
CA GLU A 25 -13.81 -5.31 4.75
C GLU A 25 -13.75 -4.84 3.30
N GLY A 26 -14.00 -5.76 2.37
CA GLY A 26 -13.90 -5.45 0.96
C GLY A 26 -15.02 -6.09 0.16
N PHE A 27 -15.34 -5.45 -0.95
CA PHE A 27 -16.33 -5.94 -1.91
C PHE A 27 -15.87 -5.65 -3.33
N GLU A 28 -16.33 -6.48 -4.27
CA GLU A 28 -16.07 -6.31 -5.69
C GLU A 28 -16.92 -5.15 -6.24
N LEU A 29 -16.29 -4.25 -6.98
CA LEU A 29 -16.96 -3.14 -7.63
C LEU A 29 -17.61 -3.59 -8.93
N HIS A 30 -18.85 -3.15 -9.14
CA HIS A 30 -19.49 -3.27 -10.44
C HIS A 30 -18.72 -2.45 -11.50
N GLU A 31 -18.64 -2.95 -12.75
CA GLU A 31 -17.87 -2.29 -13.83
C GLU A 31 -18.24 -0.80 -14.01
N ARG A 32 -19.54 -0.48 -13.88
CA ARG A 32 -20.05 0.90 -13.90
C ARG A 32 -19.34 1.80 -12.88
N ASP A 33 -19.12 1.33 -11.66
CA ASP A 33 -18.47 2.09 -10.60
C ASP A 33 -16.97 2.24 -10.88
N VAL A 34 -16.33 1.17 -11.36
CA VAL A 34 -14.93 1.20 -11.81
C VAL A 34 -14.73 2.29 -12.88
N ILE A 35 -15.61 2.36 -13.88
CA ILE A 35 -15.57 3.37 -14.93
C ILE A 35 -15.82 4.77 -14.35
N ALA A 36 -16.82 4.93 -13.48
CA ALA A 36 -17.16 6.22 -12.89
C ALA A 36 -16.03 6.77 -12.02
N ILE A 37 -15.32 5.91 -11.27
CA ILE A 37 -14.14 6.28 -10.47
C ILE A 37 -12.99 6.69 -11.40
N GLY A 38 -12.68 5.87 -12.41
CA GLY A 38 -11.60 6.16 -13.37
C GLY A 38 -11.84 7.48 -14.13
N ALA A 39 -13.09 7.76 -14.48
CA ALA A 39 -13.53 8.96 -15.20
C ALA A 39 -13.35 10.27 -14.40
N ASN A 40 -12.89 10.25 -13.16
CA ASN A 40 -12.41 11.46 -12.47
C ASN A 40 -11.09 11.97 -13.07
N THR A 41 -10.42 11.22 -13.93
CA THR A 41 -9.22 11.63 -14.65
C THR A 41 -9.49 11.82 -16.15
N HIS A 42 -8.97 12.90 -16.72
CA HIS A 42 -9.14 13.21 -18.14
C HIS A 42 -8.53 12.12 -19.05
N ASP A 43 -7.36 11.59 -18.68
CA ASP A 43 -6.68 10.54 -19.45
C ASP A 43 -7.55 9.27 -19.57
N PHE A 44 -8.23 8.87 -18.49
CA PHE A 44 -9.13 7.73 -18.51
C PHE A 44 -10.37 7.99 -19.35
N MET A 45 -10.98 9.18 -19.22
CA MET A 45 -12.12 9.57 -20.05
C MET A 45 -11.78 9.52 -21.54
N ASN A 46 -10.64 10.11 -21.91
CA ASN A 46 -10.16 10.10 -23.29
C ASN A 46 -9.89 8.68 -23.80
N ALA A 47 -9.20 7.85 -23.00
CA ALA A 47 -8.89 6.48 -23.37
C ALA A 47 -10.15 5.60 -23.56
N ARG A 48 -11.21 5.85 -22.78
CA ARG A 48 -12.53 5.18 -22.94
C ARG A 48 -13.45 5.85 -23.98
N GLY A 49 -13.11 7.04 -24.48
CA GLY A 49 -13.99 7.82 -25.35
C GLY A 49 -15.26 8.35 -24.65
N LEU A 50 -15.18 8.65 -23.35
CA LEU A 50 -16.32 9.17 -22.57
C LEU A 50 -16.49 10.67 -22.79
N LEU A 51 -17.71 11.10 -23.14
CA LEU A 51 -18.07 12.51 -23.27
C LEU A 51 -18.46 13.14 -21.94
N GLU A 52 -19.01 12.35 -21.03
CA GLU A 52 -19.44 12.76 -19.69
C GLU A 52 -19.07 11.70 -18.67
N LYS A 53 -18.94 12.12 -17.40
CA LYS A 53 -18.65 11.21 -16.30
C LYS A 53 -19.89 10.36 -15.98
N PRO A 54 -19.81 9.02 -16.00
CA PRO A 54 -20.92 8.18 -15.58
C PRO A 54 -21.25 8.36 -14.09
N LEU A 55 -22.52 8.20 -13.75
CA LEU A 55 -22.97 8.13 -12.36
C LEU A 55 -22.62 6.77 -11.75
N TYR A 56 -22.30 6.76 -10.44
CA TYR A 56 -22.20 5.52 -9.67
C TYR A 56 -23.50 4.70 -9.73
N SER A 57 -23.38 3.40 -9.48
CA SER A 57 -24.52 2.51 -9.27
C SER A 57 -25.24 2.84 -7.96
N ALA A 58 -26.49 2.39 -7.83
CA ALA A 58 -27.21 2.49 -6.56
C ALA A 58 -26.57 1.57 -5.49
N GLN A 59 -26.09 0.40 -5.91
CA GLN A 59 -25.54 -0.63 -5.04
C GLN A 59 -24.27 -0.17 -4.30
N LEU A 60 -23.43 0.66 -4.94
CA LEU A 60 -22.18 1.12 -4.35
C LEU A 60 -22.37 1.73 -2.95
N ARG A 61 -23.42 2.53 -2.75
CA ARG A 61 -23.69 3.15 -1.45
C ARG A 61 -24.09 2.13 -0.40
N GLU A 62 -24.90 1.14 -0.77
CA GLU A 62 -25.34 0.07 0.12
C GLU A 62 -24.15 -0.82 0.54
N ASP A 63 -23.26 -1.14 -0.40
CA ASP A 63 -22.06 -1.95 -0.12
C ASP A 63 -21.08 -1.21 0.81
N ILE A 64 -20.91 0.11 0.61
CA ILE A 64 -20.11 0.96 1.51
C ILE A 64 -20.74 1.02 2.90
N GLU A 65 -22.06 1.21 2.99
CA GLU A 65 -22.79 1.27 4.26
C GLU A 65 -22.65 -0.06 5.03
N TYR A 66 -22.84 -1.18 4.34
CA TYR A 66 -22.63 -2.50 4.91
C TYR A 66 -21.19 -2.66 5.41
N ALA A 67 -20.19 -2.35 4.59
CA ALA A 67 -18.79 -2.51 4.98
C ALA A 67 -18.39 -1.63 6.18
N LEU A 68 -18.88 -0.39 6.23
CA LEU A 68 -18.71 0.49 7.40
C LEU A 68 -19.37 -0.10 8.66
N SER A 69 -20.56 -0.70 8.53
CA SER A 69 -21.27 -1.32 9.65
C SER A 69 -20.54 -2.55 10.20
N VAL A 70 -19.90 -3.33 9.33
CA VAL A 70 -19.11 -4.51 9.71
C VAL A 70 -17.82 -4.09 10.41
N LEU A 71 -17.09 -3.12 9.86
CA LEU A 71 -15.82 -2.67 10.45
C LEU A 71 -16.04 -1.92 11.78
N ASN A 72 -17.10 -1.10 11.84
CA ASN A 72 -17.47 -0.26 12.98
C ASN A 72 -16.28 0.53 13.57
N LYS A 73 -15.43 1.06 12.69
CA LYS A 73 -14.24 1.86 13.01
C LYS A 73 -14.05 2.93 11.93
N PRO A 74 -13.31 4.02 12.21
CA PRO A 74 -12.82 4.87 11.16
C PRO A 74 -11.95 4.08 10.18
N ILE A 75 -12.00 4.43 8.89
CA ILE A 75 -11.39 3.63 7.82
C ILE A 75 -10.38 4.43 6.98
N PHE A 76 -9.49 3.68 6.34
CA PHE A 76 -8.65 4.06 5.22
C PHE A 76 -9.18 3.37 3.97
N LEU A 77 -9.38 4.12 2.88
CA LEU A 77 -9.88 3.56 1.63
C LEU A 77 -8.73 3.15 0.71
N ARG A 78 -8.79 1.94 0.15
CA ARG A 78 -7.88 1.50 -0.91
C ARG A 78 -8.55 0.50 -1.85
N PHE A 79 -7.88 0.22 -2.96
CA PHE A 79 -8.19 -0.91 -3.81
C PHE A 79 -7.23 -2.07 -3.51
N GLY A 80 -7.48 -3.22 -4.13
CA GLY A 80 -6.64 -4.42 -3.99
C GLY A 80 -5.16 -4.14 -4.19
N GLY A 81 -4.79 -3.55 -5.33
CA GLY A 81 -3.39 -3.27 -5.70
C GLY A 81 -2.91 -1.83 -5.56
N VAL A 82 -3.76 -0.89 -5.12
CA VAL A 82 -3.44 0.53 -5.16
C VAL A 82 -4.17 1.35 -4.11
N SER A 83 -3.55 2.41 -3.61
CA SER A 83 -4.18 3.47 -2.81
C SER A 83 -4.11 4.82 -3.54
N TYR A 84 -4.79 5.83 -3.00
CA TYR A 84 -4.72 7.21 -3.52
C TYR A 84 -3.40 7.91 -3.19
N HIS A 85 -2.49 7.28 -2.43
CA HIS A 85 -1.22 7.86 -1.97
C HIS A 85 -1.45 9.22 -1.28
N ASP A 86 -0.82 10.30 -1.75
CA ASP A 86 -0.88 11.63 -1.13
C ASP A 86 -2.27 12.28 -1.19
N ASP A 87 -3.13 11.84 -2.13
CA ASP A 87 -4.50 12.32 -2.27
C ASP A 87 -5.50 11.58 -1.35
N THR A 88 -5.00 10.70 -0.48
CA THR A 88 -5.86 9.94 0.42
C THR A 88 -6.33 10.81 1.57
N ARG A 89 -7.65 10.90 1.76
CA ARG A 89 -8.23 11.47 2.98
C ARG A 89 -7.93 10.52 4.13
N PRO A 90 -7.18 10.96 5.15
CA PRO A 90 -6.98 10.16 6.34
C PRO A 90 -8.32 10.07 7.06
N ARG A 91 -8.64 8.86 7.54
CA ARG A 91 -9.76 8.60 8.45
C ARG A 91 -11.15 9.01 7.92
N LEU A 92 -11.85 8.06 7.32
CA LEU A 92 -13.23 8.20 6.84
C LEU A 92 -14.19 7.46 7.78
N GLU A 93 -15.40 7.98 7.97
CA GLU A 93 -16.39 7.39 8.90
C GLU A 93 -17.80 7.30 8.28
N THR A 94 -18.04 7.90 7.12
CA THR A 94 -19.36 8.01 6.50
C THR A 94 -19.34 7.55 5.05
N VAL A 95 -20.49 7.09 4.56
CA VAL A 95 -20.69 6.74 3.15
C VAL A 95 -20.33 7.92 2.24
N ASP A 96 -20.78 9.13 2.58
CA ASP A 96 -20.48 10.32 1.79
C ASP A 96 -18.99 10.65 1.77
N GLY A 97 -18.26 10.46 2.88
CA GLY A 97 -16.80 10.62 2.90
C GLY A 97 -16.08 9.64 1.98
N VAL A 98 -16.55 8.39 1.91
CA VAL A 98 -16.03 7.40 0.96
C VAL A 98 -16.34 7.80 -0.49
N ILE A 99 -17.57 8.23 -0.77
CA ILE A 99 -17.97 8.70 -2.11
C ILE A 99 -17.15 9.93 -2.54
N GLU A 100 -16.89 10.86 -1.63
CA GLU A 100 -16.01 12.01 -1.87
C GLU A 100 -14.58 11.57 -2.20
N GLN A 101 -14.01 10.61 -1.46
CA GLN A 101 -12.68 10.05 -1.76
C GLN A 101 -12.66 9.39 -3.14
N LEU A 102 -13.69 8.61 -3.48
CA LEU A 102 -13.82 7.96 -4.79
C LEU A 102 -13.93 8.96 -5.94
N ALA A 103 -14.43 10.17 -5.67
CA ALA A 103 -14.51 11.25 -6.64
C ALA A 103 -13.20 12.04 -6.83
N VAL A 104 -12.16 11.76 -6.03
CA VAL A 104 -10.86 12.42 -6.18
C VAL A 104 -10.17 11.95 -7.47
N SER A 105 -9.70 12.90 -8.26
CA SER A 105 -8.92 12.64 -9.47
C SER A 105 -7.53 12.13 -9.09
N ASN A 106 -7.23 10.87 -9.39
CA ASN A 106 -5.92 10.27 -9.08
C ASN A 106 -5.45 9.37 -10.22
N ARG A 107 -4.30 9.73 -10.82
CA ARG A 107 -3.75 9.02 -11.99
C ARG A 107 -3.33 7.59 -11.67
N ARG A 108 -2.85 7.32 -10.45
CA ARG A 108 -2.40 5.98 -10.04
C ARG A 108 -3.59 5.03 -9.97
N VAL A 109 -4.67 5.47 -9.32
CA VAL A 109 -5.95 4.75 -9.28
C VAL A 109 -6.49 4.56 -10.69
N ALA A 110 -6.62 5.63 -11.49
CA ALA A 110 -7.16 5.51 -12.85
C ALA A 110 -6.35 4.55 -13.74
N SER A 111 -5.01 4.57 -13.64
CA SER A 111 -4.14 3.63 -14.36
C SER A 111 -4.34 2.18 -13.91
N TYR A 112 -4.52 1.94 -12.61
CA TYR A 112 -4.83 0.61 -12.08
C TYR A 112 -6.21 0.11 -12.57
N LEU A 113 -7.25 0.95 -12.47
CA LEU A 113 -8.59 0.60 -12.92
C LEU A 113 -8.63 0.32 -14.42
N TRP A 114 -7.90 1.10 -15.22
CA TRP A 114 -7.78 0.88 -16.66
C TRP A 114 -7.12 -0.48 -16.97
N ASP A 115 -6.00 -0.81 -16.31
CA ASP A 115 -5.32 -2.11 -16.48
C ASP A 115 -6.23 -3.28 -16.06
N CYS A 116 -7.01 -3.13 -14.99
CA CYS A 116 -7.97 -4.15 -14.56
C CYS A 116 -9.10 -4.36 -15.58
N LEU A 117 -9.70 -3.28 -16.10
CA LEU A 117 -10.73 -3.37 -17.14
C LEU A 117 -10.20 -4.04 -18.43
N GLN A 118 -9.01 -3.65 -18.90
CA GLN A 118 -8.41 -4.22 -20.11
C GLN A 118 -8.07 -5.71 -19.96
N SER A 119 -7.71 -6.13 -18.74
CA SER A 119 -7.36 -7.53 -18.44
C SER A 119 -8.54 -8.36 -17.93
N SER A 120 -9.75 -7.77 -17.81
CA SER A 120 -10.91 -8.39 -17.15
C SER A 120 -10.59 -8.90 -15.73
N THR A 121 -9.73 -8.18 -15.02
CA THR A 121 -9.42 -8.45 -13.60
C THR A 121 -10.48 -7.77 -12.74
N PRO A 122 -11.16 -8.50 -11.83
CA PRO A 122 -12.09 -7.90 -10.87
C PRO A 122 -11.43 -6.80 -10.05
N VAL A 123 -12.17 -5.73 -9.79
CA VAL A 123 -11.68 -4.61 -8.97
C VAL A 123 -12.34 -4.68 -7.60
N TRP A 124 -11.55 -4.75 -6.55
CA TRP A 124 -12.02 -4.74 -5.18
C TRP A 124 -11.76 -3.39 -4.51
N LEU A 125 -12.76 -2.91 -3.77
CA LEU A 125 -12.64 -1.77 -2.87
C LEU A 125 -12.56 -2.28 -1.43
N TYR A 126 -11.58 -1.80 -0.67
CA TYR A 126 -11.36 -2.17 0.72
C TYR A 126 -11.50 -0.96 1.63
N LEU A 127 -12.35 -1.11 2.64
CA LEU A 127 -12.42 -0.27 3.81
C LEU A 127 -11.56 -0.94 4.89
N ARG A 128 -10.36 -0.40 5.08
CA ARG A 128 -9.38 -0.88 6.05
C ARG A 128 -9.50 -0.07 7.33
N GLU A 129 -9.34 -0.67 8.51
CA GLU A 129 -9.33 0.09 9.75
C GLU A 129 -8.24 1.18 9.73
N TRP A 130 -8.61 2.39 10.10
CA TRP A 130 -7.66 3.49 10.23
C TRP A 130 -6.82 3.28 11.49
N ARG A 131 -5.49 3.30 11.33
CA ARG A 131 -4.55 3.42 12.43
C ARG A 131 -3.54 4.49 12.11
N ASP A 132 -3.13 5.23 13.13
CA ASP A 132 -2.02 6.17 13.01
C ASP A 132 -0.71 5.39 12.95
N ILE A 133 -0.05 5.44 11.78
CA ILE A 133 1.26 4.84 11.57
C ILE A 133 2.25 6.00 11.55
N PRO A 134 3.16 6.09 12.54
CA PRO A 134 4.15 7.14 12.49
C PRO A 134 5.10 6.89 11.31
N ARG A 135 5.47 7.94 10.58
CA ARG A 135 6.36 7.83 9.41
C ARG A 135 7.67 7.07 9.71
N TRP A 136 8.23 7.23 10.90
CA TRP A 136 9.44 6.48 11.29
C TRP A 136 9.24 4.96 11.31
N GLY A 137 7.99 4.51 11.51
CA GLY A 137 7.62 3.13 11.71
C GLY A 137 7.34 2.35 10.42
N GLU A 138 7.47 2.97 9.25
CA GLU A 138 7.25 2.28 7.98
C GLU A 138 8.55 1.70 7.42
N PHE A 139 8.53 0.40 7.12
CA PHE A 139 9.65 -0.34 6.55
C PHE A 139 9.22 -1.11 5.31
N ARG A 140 10.12 -1.16 4.33
CA ARG A 140 9.96 -1.93 3.11
C ARG A 140 10.90 -3.14 3.13
N CYS A 141 10.34 -4.34 3.06
CA CYS A 141 11.05 -5.61 3.10
C CYS A 141 11.08 -6.23 1.70
N PHE A 142 12.28 -6.52 1.20
CA PHE A 142 12.50 -7.15 -0.10
C PHE A 142 12.67 -8.65 0.10
N ILE A 143 11.76 -9.44 -0.50
CA ILE A 143 11.74 -10.89 -0.39
C ILE A 143 11.90 -11.46 -1.80
N LYS A 144 12.86 -12.37 -1.97
CA LYS A 144 13.12 -13.05 -3.23
C LYS A 144 13.40 -14.51 -2.97
N GLU A 145 12.73 -15.38 -3.73
CA GLU A 145 12.85 -16.84 -3.62
C GLU A 145 12.69 -17.32 -2.16
N GLY A 146 11.67 -16.80 -1.47
CA GLY A 146 11.35 -17.15 -0.08
C GLY A 146 12.34 -16.62 0.97
N LYS A 147 13.26 -15.71 0.61
CA LYS A 147 14.27 -15.15 1.52
C LYS A 147 14.21 -13.64 1.57
N VAL A 148 14.36 -13.08 2.77
CA VAL A 148 14.55 -11.63 2.94
C VAL A 148 15.95 -11.26 2.45
N ILE A 149 16.02 -10.43 1.42
CA ILE A 149 17.26 -9.96 0.81
C ILE A 149 17.59 -8.51 1.17
N GLY A 150 16.70 -7.81 1.86
CA GLY A 150 16.97 -6.48 2.40
C GLY A 150 15.74 -5.87 3.08
N VAL A 151 15.96 -4.96 4.01
CA VAL A 151 14.89 -4.15 4.62
C VAL A 151 15.34 -2.69 4.60
N SER A 152 14.47 -1.79 4.18
CA SER A 152 14.75 -0.34 4.18
C SER A 152 13.74 0.37 5.06
N GLN A 153 14.13 1.48 5.70
CA GLN A 153 13.13 2.48 6.09
C GLN A 153 12.39 2.96 4.83
N TYR A 154 11.07 3.10 4.91
CA TYR A 154 10.24 3.46 3.76
C TYR A 154 10.49 4.92 3.34
N HIS A 155 10.40 5.85 4.30
CA HIS A 155 10.68 7.28 4.10
C HIS A 155 12.19 7.54 4.06
N CYS A 156 12.84 7.06 2.99
CA CYS A 156 14.29 7.04 2.81
C CYS A 156 14.96 8.42 2.65
N LEU A 157 14.17 9.49 2.51
CA LEU A 157 14.66 10.87 2.43
C LEU A 157 14.67 11.58 3.79
N GLU A 158 14.26 10.91 4.87
CA GLU A 158 14.16 11.50 6.20
C GLU A 158 15.10 10.80 7.19
N TYR A 159 15.48 11.51 8.24
CA TYR A 159 16.18 10.96 9.39
C TYR A 159 15.22 10.97 10.58
N PHE A 160 15.08 9.81 11.24
CA PHE A 160 14.23 9.66 12.41
C PHE A 160 15.10 9.27 13.62
N PRO A 161 15.40 10.22 14.54
CA PRO A 161 16.17 9.93 15.75
C PRO A 161 15.60 8.78 16.58
N PHE A 162 14.27 8.61 16.57
CA PHE A 162 13.60 7.52 17.27
C PHE A 162 14.01 6.13 16.79
N ILE A 163 14.25 5.95 15.48
CA ILE A 163 14.72 4.66 14.96
C ILE A 163 16.09 4.31 15.53
N LYS A 164 16.97 5.31 15.67
CA LYS A 164 18.30 5.14 16.26
C LYS A 164 18.24 4.91 17.76
N GLU A 165 17.34 5.60 18.47
CA GLU A 165 17.12 5.41 19.91
C GLU A 165 16.65 3.99 20.24
N LYS A 166 15.78 3.41 19.39
CA LYS A 166 15.15 2.09 19.58
C LYS A 166 15.66 1.05 18.58
N GLU A 167 16.90 1.19 18.11
CA GLU A 167 17.46 0.41 16.99
C GLU A 167 17.33 -1.10 17.22
N ASN A 168 17.69 -1.57 18.41
CA ASN A 168 17.64 -3.00 18.73
C ASN A 168 16.21 -3.53 18.82
N GLU A 169 15.31 -2.80 19.46
CA GLU A 169 13.92 -3.16 19.61
C GLU A 169 13.22 -3.22 18.24
N ILE A 170 13.37 -2.19 17.41
CA ILE A 170 12.82 -2.14 16.05
C ILE A 170 13.38 -3.27 15.20
N ARG A 171 14.69 -3.53 15.27
CA ARG A 171 15.32 -4.65 14.55
C ARG A 171 14.72 -5.99 14.98
N LEU A 172 14.52 -6.22 16.28
CA LEU A 172 13.91 -7.45 16.80
C LEU A 172 12.46 -7.59 16.35
N GLN A 173 11.69 -6.50 16.35
CA GLN A 173 10.31 -6.48 15.85
C GLN A 173 10.23 -6.86 14.38
N LEU A 174 11.10 -6.28 13.53
CA LEU A 174 11.17 -6.64 12.11
C LEU A 174 11.51 -8.12 11.90
N ILE A 175 12.54 -8.63 12.59
CA ILE A 175 12.94 -10.04 12.48
C ILE A 175 11.80 -10.96 12.91
N ALA A 176 11.20 -10.70 14.07
CA ALA A 176 10.11 -11.52 14.60
C ALA A 176 8.88 -11.49 13.68
N PHE A 177 8.55 -10.33 13.10
CA PHE A 177 7.46 -10.20 12.15
C PHE A 177 7.76 -10.95 10.85
N LEU A 178 8.97 -10.81 10.29
CA LEU A 178 9.37 -11.50 9.05
C LEU A 178 9.40 -13.03 9.23
N GLN A 179 9.77 -13.53 10.40
CA GLN A 179 9.68 -14.96 10.74
C GLN A 179 8.24 -15.49 10.73
N LYS A 180 7.25 -14.65 11.06
CA LYS A 180 5.82 -14.99 10.97
C LYS A 180 5.27 -14.82 9.55
N LEU A 181 5.75 -13.81 8.82
CA LEU A 181 5.29 -13.48 7.47
C LEU A 181 5.74 -14.52 6.44
N LEU A 182 7.02 -14.90 6.43
CA LEU A 182 7.58 -15.77 5.38
C LEU A 182 6.81 -17.10 5.20
N PRO A 183 6.41 -17.83 6.26
CA PRO A 183 5.69 -19.09 6.11
C PRO A 183 4.28 -18.96 5.53
N VAL A 184 3.66 -17.78 5.58
CA VAL A 184 2.27 -17.55 5.15
C VAL A 184 2.17 -16.79 3.83
N LEU A 185 3.30 -16.36 3.26
CA LEU A 185 3.33 -15.75 1.93
C LEU A 185 3.02 -16.80 0.86
N HIS A 186 2.07 -16.49 0.00
CA HIS A 186 1.71 -17.28 -1.18
C HIS A 186 2.49 -16.90 -2.44
N VAL A 187 3.46 -15.98 -2.31
CA VAL A 187 4.31 -15.47 -3.40
C VAL A 187 5.78 -15.50 -2.99
N ASP A 188 6.61 -16.15 -3.82
CA ASP A 188 8.03 -16.37 -3.48
C ASP A 188 8.90 -15.11 -3.58
N SER A 189 8.53 -14.17 -4.46
CA SER A 189 9.25 -12.91 -4.65
C SER A 189 8.28 -11.74 -4.60
N VAL A 190 8.40 -10.92 -3.57
CA VAL A 190 7.48 -9.82 -3.26
C VAL A 190 8.20 -8.74 -2.47
N VAL A 191 7.67 -7.52 -2.51
CA VAL A 191 8.07 -6.43 -1.64
C VAL A 191 6.97 -6.22 -0.62
N ALA A 192 7.25 -6.40 0.67
CA ALA A 192 6.27 -6.24 1.74
C ALA A 192 6.52 -4.95 2.49
N ASP A 193 5.52 -4.08 2.57
CA ASP A 193 5.57 -2.88 3.41
C ASP A 193 4.96 -3.20 4.77
N VAL A 194 5.68 -2.84 5.83
CA VAL A 194 5.40 -3.22 7.22
C VAL A 194 5.35 -1.97 8.08
N ALA A 195 4.30 -1.85 8.88
CA ALA A 195 4.15 -0.84 9.91
C ALA A 195 4.71 -1.34 11.23
N ILE A 196 5.39 -0.46 11.94
CA ILE A 196 5.76 -0.60 13.34
C ILE A 196 5.17 0.59 14.09
N THR A 197 4.33 0.31 15.08
CA THR A 197 3.79 1.32 15.97
C THR A 197 4.37 1.15 17.37
N TYR A 198 4.50 2.24 18.10
CA TYR A 198 4.93 2.23 19.50
C TYR A 198 3.94 3.05 20.32
N GLN A 199 3.14 2.38 21.14
CA GLN A 199 2.11 2.99 22.00
C GLN A 199 2.17 2.34 23.37
N ASP A 200 2.02 3.14 24.43
CA ASP A 200 2.03 2.66 25.83
C ASP A 200 3.25 1.78 26.19
N SER A 201 4.40 2.11 25.60
CA SER A 201 5.67 1.36 25.74
C SER A 201 5.69 -0.03 25.09
N GLU A 202 4.72 -0.33 24.23
CA GLU A 202 4.62 -1.59 23.49
C GLU A 202 4.77 -1.37 22.00
N PHE A 203 5.50 -2.29 21.35
CA PHE A 203 5.63 -2.33 19.90
C PHE A 203 4.58 -3.27 19.30
N ALA A 204 3.99 -2.86 18.19
CA ALA A 204 3.18 -3.73 17.34
C ALA A 204 3.67 -3.66 15.89
N THR A 205 3.53 -4.77 15.18
CA THR A 205 3.93 -4.92 13.77
C THR A 205 2.72 -5.32 12.94
N THR A 206 2.59 -4.79 11.72
CA THR A 206 1.45 -5.08 10.85
C THR A 206 1.87 -4.99 9.38
N LEU A 207 1.42 -5.94 8.56
CA LEU A 207 1.59 -5.88 7.10
C LEU A 207 0.70 -4.77 6.52
N ILE A 208 1.29 -3.79 5.84
CA ILE A 208 0.58 -2.72 5.15
C ILE A 208 0.14 -3.19 3.76
N GLU A 209 1.09 -3.66 2.96
CA GLU A 209 0.84 -4.07 1.58
C GLU A 209 1.91 -5.01 1.03
N LEU A 210 1.53 -5.73 -0.03
CA LEU A 210 2.42 -6.46 -0.89
C LEU A 210 2.49 -5.74 -2.24
N ASN A 211 3.72 -5.47 -2.68
CA ASN A 211 4.06 -4.87 -3.95
C ASN A 211 4.83 -5.89 -4.80
N PRO A 212 4.71 -5.84 -6.14
CA PRO A 212 5.48 -6.74 -6.99
C PRO A 212 6.99 -6.52 -6.85
N PHE A 213 7.75 -7.62 -6.91
CA PHE A 213 9.21 -7.59 -6.94
C PHE A 213 9.73 -7.21 -8.33
N ILE A 214 9.59 -5.93 -8.68
CA ILE A 214 9.98 -5.37 -9.98
C ILE A 214 10.65 -4.00 -9.81
N GLN A 215 11.41 -3.58 -10.81
CA GLN A 215 12.16 -2.31 -10.80
C GLN A 215 11.28 -1.06 -10.65
N ARG A 216 9.98 -1.18 -10.91
CA ARG A 216 8.99 -0.09 -10.72
C ARG A 216 8.68 0.18 -9.25
N THR A 217 8.81 -0.82 -8.38
CA THR A 217 8.60 -0.66 -6.94
C THR A 217 9.80 0.09 -6.37
N ASP A 218 9.59 1.20 -5.65
CA ASP A 218 10.70 1.99 -5.11
C ASP A 218 11.62 1.13 -4.23
N ALA A 219 12.92 1.19 -4.51
CA ALA A 219 13.95 0.44 -3.78
C ALA A 219 14.25 1.04 -2.39
N CYS A 220 13.73 2.23 -2.08
CA CYS A 220 14.06 3.01 -0.88
C CYS A 220 15.58 3.05 -0.73
N LEU A 221 16.19 2.73 0.41
CA LEU A 221 17.65 2.79 0.61
C LEU A 221 18.48 1.72 -0.15
N PHE A 222 17.86 0.94 -1.03
CA PHE A 222 18.54 0.07 -1.99
C PHE A 222 18.50 0.67 -3.40
N SER A 223 19.07 -0.07 -4.35
CA SER A 223 19.02 0.22 -5.78
C SER A 223 18.63 -1.05 -6.53
N TRP A 224 17.93 -0.89 -7.65
CA TRP A 224 17.67 -1.96 -8.63
C TRP A 224 18.75 -2.08 -9.71
N VAL A 225 19.69 -1.12 -9.76
CA VAL A 225 20.73 -1.05 -10.80
C VAL A 225 21.59 -2.33 -10.77
N ASN A 226 21.91 -2.87 -11.94
CA ASN A 226 22.71 -4.08 -12.11
C ASN A 226 22.18 -5.32 -11.36
N GLY A 227 20.85 -5.47 -11.26
CA GLY A 227 20.22 -6.57 -10.53
C GLY A 227 20.02 -6.30 -9.04
N GLY A 228 20.46 -5.13 -8.58
CA GLY A 228 20.24 -4.57 -7.27
C GLY A 228 21.33 -4.85 -6.24
N ASP A 229 21.44 -3.97 -5.26
CA ASP A 229 22.49 -4.00 -4.22
C ASP A 229 22.01 -4.59 -2.88
N PHE A 230 20.98 -5.44 -2.96
CA PHE A 230 20.39 -6.17 -1.84
C PHE A 230 21.44 -7.08 -1.18
N ASN A 231 21.66 -6.89 0.12
CA ASN A 231 22.73 -7.53 0.88
C ASN A 231 22.28 -8.15 2.22
N GLY A 232 20.97 -8.39 2.36
CA GLY A 232 20.34 -8.97 3.54
C GLY A 232 20.26 -8.04 4.75
N ARG A 233 20.76 -6.81 4.66
CA ARG A 233 20.80 -5.88 5.79
C ARG A 233 19.51 -5.07 5.93
N ILE A 234 19.31 -4.55 7.14
CA ILE A 234 18.38 -3.45 7.39
C ILE A 234 19.15 -2.14 7.14
N ARG A 235 18.62 -1.28 6.27
CA ARG A 235 19.17 0.04 5.95
C ARG A 235 18.22 1.11 6.51
N ILE A 236 18.80 2.06 7.23
CA ILE A 236 18.14 3.24 7.80
C ILE A 236 19.10 4.43 7.67
N ASN A 237 18.58 5.65 7.67
CA ASN A 237 19.40 6.86 7.79
C ASN A 237 19.80 7.03 9.26
N LEU A 238 21.09 7.21 9.56
CA LEU A 238 21.61 7.32 10.92
C LEU A 238 21.87 8.78 11.36
N SER A 239 21.69 9.72 10.43
CA SER A 239 21.89 11.15 10.59
C SER A 239 21.13 11.94 9.52
N ASP A 240 20.96 13.26 9.75
CA ASP A 240 20.47 14.18 8.73
C ASP A 240 21.37 14.20 7.49
N ALA A 241 22.68 14.00 7.65
CA ALA A 241 23.62 13.96 6.54
C ALA A 241 23.33 12.78 5.59
N ASP A 242 22.97 11.61 6.12
CA ASP A 242 22.57 10.44 5.32
C ASP A 242 21.30 10.73 4.52
N ALA A 243 20.29 11.30 5.19
CA ALA A 243 19.03 11.68 4.56
C ALA A 243 19.22 12.72 3.45
N GLN A 244 20.08 13.72 3.68
CA GLN A 244 20.43 14.72 2.66
C GLN A 244 21.22 14.12 1.48
N ALA A 245 22.10 13.15 1.73
CA ALA A 245 22.79 12.43 0.67
C ALA A 245 21.81 11.65 -0.21
N GLU A 246 20.78 11.03 0.37
CA GLU A 246 19.72 10.36 -0.40
C GLU A 246 18.88 11.34 -1.23
N LYS A 247 18.52 12.50 -0.68
CA LYS A 247 17.86 13.58 -1.43
C LYS A 247 18.68 14.02 -2.65
N GLN A 248 19.99 14.17 -2.49
CA GLN A 248 20.89 14.56 -3.58
C GLN A 248 21.02 13.48 -4.66
N ARG A 249 20.96 12.19 -4.29
CA ARG A 249 20.98 11.07 -5.25
C ARG A 249 19.68 10.94 -6.02
N ARG A 250 18.57 11.46 -5.49
CA ARG A 250 17.20 11.25 -6.01
C ARG A 250 16.43 12.56 -6.12
N PRO A 251 16.91 13.53 -6.91
CA PRO A 251 16.25 14.83 -7.03
C PRO A 251 14.84 14.73 -7.65
N TYR A 252 14.50 13.60 -8.28
CA TYR A 252 13.18 13.33 -8.88
C TYR A 252 12.11 12.86 -7.88
N LEU A 253 12.49 12.58 -6.62
CA LEU A 253 11.56 12.23 -5.54
C LEU A 253 11.20 13.43 -4.64
N LEU A 254 11.73 14.62 -4.98
CA LEU A 254 11.45 15.90 -4.33
C LEU A 254 10.52 16.74 -5.19
#